data_AF-R8W1C2-F1
#
_entry.id   AF-R8W1C2-F1
#
_cell.length_a   1.000
_cell.length_b   1.000
_cell.length_c   1.000
_cell.angle_alpha   90.00
_cell.angle_beta   90.00
_cell.angle_gamma   90.00
#
_symmetry.space_group_name_H-M   'P 1'
#
loop_
_entity.id
_entity.type
_entity.pdbx_description
1 polymer ?
#
loop_
_entity_poly.entity_id
_entity_poly.type
_entity_poly.pdbx_seq_one_letter_code
_entity_poly.pdbx_strand_id
1 'polypeptide(L)' 'MMDLTIDEKMLILLYSPGTRMGLYGALQQMKEQLEEDETELLDLTNSVLQKLSDMDDEAFEKLNLSLNL' A
#
# COMPACT_ATOMS: atom_id res chain seq x y z
N MET A 1 3.29 1.67 -16.47
CA MET A 1 3.20 0.61 -15.46
C MET A 1 3.82 1.21 -14.21
N MET A 2 3.07 1.32 -13.12
CA MET A 2 3.57 2.00 -11.93
C MET A 2 4.56 1.06 -11.24
N ASP A 3 5.85 1.39 -11.22
CA ASP A 3 6.85 0.57 -10.56
C ASP A 3 6.79 0.83 -9.05
N LEU A 4 6.43 -0.21 -8.31
CA LEU A 4 6.51 -0.23 -6.85
C LEU A 4 7.94 -0.58 -6.43
N THR A 5 8.47 0.16 -5.45
CA THR A 5 9.74 -0.16 -4.80
C THR A 5 9.62 -1.43 -3.98
N ILE A 6 10.75 -1.94 -3.49
CA ILE A 6 10.77 -3.12 -2.61
C ILE A 6 10.01 -2.80 -1.31
N ASP A 7 10.27 -1.65 -0.69
CA ASP A 7 9.65 -1.26 0.57
C ASP A 7 8.13 -1.09 0.44
N GLU A 8 7.67 -0.53 -0.68
CA GLU A 8 6.24 -0.41 -0.96
C GLU A 8 5.58 -1.79 -1.11
N LYS A 9 6.24 -2.73 -1.82
CA LYS A 9 5.74 -4.11 -1.93
C LYS A 9 5.72 -4.81 -0.58
N MET A 10 6.73 -4.59 0.26
CA MET A 10 6.77 -5.13 1.62
C MET A 10 5.64 -4.56 2.48
N LEU A 11 5.39 -3.25 2.41
CA LEU A 11 4.28 -2.62 3.13
C LEU A 11 2.92 -3.17 2.66
N ILE A 12 2.74 -3.33 1.34
CA ILE A 12 1.53 -3.93 0.76
C ILE A 12 1.35 -5.37 1.27
N LEU A 13 2.41 -6.19 1.29
CA LEU A 13 2.35 -7.56 1.79
C LEU A 13 1.95 -7.66 3.26
N LEU A 14 2.42 -6.73 4.09
CA LEU A 14 2.11 -6.73 5.52
C LEU A 14 0.66 -6.32 5.82
N TYR A 15 0.08 -5.42 5.02
CA TYR A 15 -1.22 -4.80 5.29
C TYR A 15 -2.34 -5.18 4.33
N SER A 16 -2.06 -5.93 3.25
CA SER A 16 -3.08 -6.28 2.26
C SER A 16 -4.05 -7.33 2.80
N PRO A 17 -5.36 -7.04 2.86
CA PRO A 17 -6.38 -8.03 3.14
C PRO A 17 -6.86 -8.75 1.86
N GLY A 18 -6.14 -8.59 0.75
CA GLY A 18 -6.46 -9.18 -0.55
C GLY A 18 -7.35 -8.33 -1.47
N THR A 19 -7.66 -7.08 -1.12
CA THR A 19 -8.38 -6.14 -2.00
C THR A 19 -7.77 -4.73 -1.97
N ARG A 20 -7.87 -3.99 -3.08
CA ARG A 20 -7.31 -2.63 -3.20
C ARG A 20 -7.88 -1.67 -2.15
N MET A 21 -9.21 -1.63 -2.04
CA MET A 21 -9.89 -0.77 -1.07
C MET A 21 -9.66 -1.21 0.37
N GLY A 22 -9.55 -2.52 0.62
CA GLY A 22 -9.22 -3.04 1.94
C GLY A 22 -7.82 -2.62 2.39
N LEU A 23 -6.83 -2.75 1.51
CA LEU A 23 -5.47 -2.28 1.76
C LEU A 23 -5.43 -0.76 1.98
N TYR A 24 -6.14 0.01 1.15
CA TYR A 24 -6.24 1.46 1.31
C TYR A 24 -6.76 1.84 2.70
N GLY A 25 -7.84 1.18 3.14
CA GLY A 25 -8.41 1.39 4.48
C GLY A 25 -7.46 0.97 5.62
N ALA A 26 -6.73 -0.13 5.46
CA ALA A 26 -5.75 -0.59 6.44
C ALA A 26 -4.59 0.40 6.60
N LEU A 27 -4.07 0.93 5.48
CA LEU A 27 -3.01 1.94 5.49
C LEU A 27 -3.47 3.29 6.03
N GLN A 28 -4.72 3.70 5.78
CA GLN A 28 -5.28 4.89 6.42
C GLN A 28 -5.39 4.74 7.94
N GLN A 29 -5.86 3.59 8.43
CA GLN A 29 -5.91 3.31 9.88
C GLN A 29 -4.51 3.29 10.50
N MET A 30 -3.54 2.64 9.85
CA MET A 30 -2.14 2.64 10.31
C MET A 30 -1.60 4.07 10.40
N LYS A 31 -1.87 4.91 9.40
CA LYS A 31 -1.43 6.32 9.37
C LYS A 31 -1.97 7.13 10.56
N GLU A 32 -3.15 6.81 11.07
CA GLU A 32 -3.71 7.47 12.27
C GLU A 32 -2.99 7.06 13.56
N GLN A 33 -2.26 5.95 13.55
CA GLN A 33 -1.49 5.47 14.71
C GLN A 33 -0.02 5.91 14.69
N LEU A 34 0.44 6.55 13.61
CA LEU A 34 1.84 6.97 13.50
C LEU A 34 2.15 8.14 14.43
N GLU A 35 3.28 8.06 15.10
CA GLU A 35 3.83 9.15 15.91
C GLU A 35 4.56 10.18 15.03
N GLU A 36 4.78 11.40 15.56
CA GLU A 36 5.36 12.51 14.78
C GLU A 36 6.78 12.25 14.24
N ASP A 37 7.52 11.35 14.89
CA ASP A 37 8.87 10.96 14.52
C ASP A 37 8.92 9.82 13.49
N GLU A 38 7.79 9.15 13.19
CA GLU A 38 7.69 8.07 12.20
C GLU A 38 7.53 8.59 10.75
N THR A 39 8.34 9.59 10.39
CA THR A 39 8.23 10.31 9.11
C THR A 39 8.52 9.42 7.90
N GLU A 40 9.49 8.51 7.99
CA GLU A 40 9.83 7.58 6.88
C GLU A 40 8.67 6.63 6.58
N LEU A 41 8.04 6.06 7.61
CA LEU A 41 6.89 5.19 7.45
C LEU A 41 5.68 5.97 6.94
N LEU A 42 5.47 7.20 7.41
CA LEU A 42 4.43 8.09 6.91
C LEU A 42 4.60 8.38 5.41
N ASP A 43 5.82 8.71 4.98
CA ASP A 43 6.13 9.00 3.57
C ASP A 43 5.95 7.75 2.69
N LEU A 44 6.42 6.59 3.16
CA LEU A 44 6.21 5.32 2.47
C LEU A 44 4.72 5.01 2.30
N THR A 45 3.95 5.19 3.38
CA THR A 45 2.50 4.97 3.39
C THR A 45 1.78 5.90 2.42
N ASN A 46 2.15 7.18 2.41
CA ASN A 46 1.59 8.16 1.50
C ASN A 46 1.91 7.81 0.04
N SER A 47 3.14 7.37 -0.25
CA SER A 47 3.52 6.90 -1.59
C SER A 47 2.66 5.72 -2.04
N VAL A 48 2.48 4.71 -1.18
CA VAL A 48 1.63 3.56 -1.50
C VAL A 48 0.17 3.98 -1.71
N LEU A 49 -0.39 4.82 -0.83
CA LEU A 49 -1.78 5.30 -0.96
C LEU A 49 -2.01 6.05 -2.27
N GLN A 50 -1.07 6.90 -2.69
CA GLN A 50 -1.16 7.61 -3.97
C GLN A 50 -1.12 6.63 -5.16
N LYS A 51 -0.23 5.64 -5.12
CA LYS A 51 -0.14 4.62 -6.17
C LYS A 51 -1.39 3.74 -6.23
N LEU A 52 -2.01 3.45 -5.09
CA LEU A 52 -3.28 2.72 -5.01
C LEU A 52 -4.46 3.55 -5.53
N SER A 53 -4.46 4.87 -5.36
CA SER A 53 -5.50 5.74 -5.92
C SER A 53 -5.40 5.90 -7.44
N ASP A 54 -4.18 5.85 -7.98
CA ASP A 54 -3.92 5.91 -9.42
C ASP A 54 -4.13 4.54 -10.12
N MET A 55 -4.34 3.47 -9.34
CA MET A 55 -4.52 2.10 -9.80
C MET A 55 -5.99 1.67 -9.72
N ASP A 56 -6.46 0.93 -10.73
CA ASP A 56 -7.76 0.27 -10.70
C ASP A 56 -7.69 -1.14 -10.08
N ASP A 57 -8.85 -1.75 -9.85
CA ASP A 57 -8.90 -3.06 -9.21
C ASP A 57 -8.26 -4.16 -10.07
N GLU A 58 -8.34 -4.07 -11.42
CA GLU A 58 -7.70 -5.04 -12.32
C GLU A 58 -6.18 -5.01 -12.25
N ALA A 59 -5.58 -3.82 -12.19
CA ALA A 59 -4.15 -3.66 -12.00
C ALA A 59 -3.72 -4.13 -10.60
N PHE A 60 -4.55 -3.90 -9.59
CA PHE A 60 -4.28 -4.40 -8.24
C PHE A 60 -4.33 -5.93 -8.17
N GLU A 61 -5.29 -6.59 -8.82
CA GLU A 61 -5.33 -8.06 -8.88
C GLU A 61 -4.07 -8.65 -9.53
N LYS A 62 -3.56 -8.04 -10.60
CA LYS A 62 -2.30 -8.46 -11.22
C LYS A 62 -1.12 -8.31 -10.27
N LEU A 63 -1.08 -7.23 -9.50
CA LEU A 63 -0.08 -7.04 -8.45
C LEU A 63 -0.22 -8.12 -7.37
N ASN A 64 -1.43 -8.38 -6.90
CA ASN A 64 -1.76 -9.38 -5.88
C ASN A 64 -1.25 -10.77 -6.28
N LEU A 65 -1.52 -11.18 -7.53
CA LEU A 65 -1.00 -12.40 -8.13
C LEU A 65 0.54 -12.41 -8.24
N SER A 66 1.16 -11.27 -8.59
CA SER A 66 2.63 -11.20 -8.69
C SER A 66 3.35 -11.29 -7.35
N LEU A 67 2.71 -10.78 -6.29
CA LEU A 67 3.21 -10.80 -4.93
C LEU A 67 2.84 -12.08 -4.17
N ASN A 68 1.99 -12.94 -4.77
CA ASN A 68 1.45 -14.16 -4.16
C ASN A 68 0.78 -13.89 -2.80
N LEU A 69 -0.01 -12.82 -2.74
CA LEU A 69 -0.80 -12.43 -1.57
C LEU A 69 -2.04 -13.30 -1.39
#